data_AF-A0A3C0UIS1-F1
#
_entry.id   AF-A0A3C0UIS1-F1
#
_cell.length_a   1.000
_cell.length_b   1.000
_cell.length_c   1.000
_cell.angle_alpha   90.00
_cell.angle_beta   90.00
_cell.angle_gamma   90.00
#
_symmetry.space_group_name_H-M   'P 1'
#
loop_
_entity.id
_entity.type
_entity.pdbx_description
1 polymer ?
#
loop_
_entity_poly.entity_id
_entity_poly.type
_entity_poly.pdbx_seq_one_letter_code
_entity_poly.pdbx_strand_id
1 'polypeptide(L)'
;MFLSWALMKLMNPMVDETTIKMMTEEYSDNPLAMLTVSEKLSPRALIEAAMRAEAGMELSRPLGSPVVLSPWTKLYLNPKQLFELPSSDYTSVDTSTVIGAGAKRPLQLDIPIMITGMSYGGSLSLQMKVALARGAAAAGTSTNTGESAVTDEEREAAKFLIGQYHRGGWLSGPEQLGQLDAIEIQLGQGAWGGAVDETIESDTIGKHLRKAWHLEKGQDASIYSRMPGKETPQDIIDMVNKMKAQFEVPVGVKIAATDYIEYELAIIAKTQADYIVIDGAEGGSAGSPPTLQDDMGLPTLHGLVRAVDYLTENGLREKFSLIVAGGLATPGHFLKAMALGADAVYIGSIALLAAMHTQASKVMPQAPPSQLALYKGKMNDKLDIDSAAHHLTNFLASCTAEMKLAVQA
;
A
#
# COMPACT_ATOMS: atom_id res chain seq x y z
N MET A 1 -30.24 -26.54 9.47
CA MET A 1 -30.25 -27.83 10.19
C MET A 1 -30.07 -29.05 9.30
N PHE A 2 -30.87 -29.23 8.23
CA PHE A 2 -30.74 -30.41 7.34
C PHE A 2 -29.38 -30.52 6.61
N LEU A 3 -28.83 -29.41 6.11
CA LEU A 3 -27.53 -29.39 5.43
C LEU A 3 -26.37 -29.80 6.37
N SER A 4 -26.40 -29.35 7.63
CA SER A 4 -25.42 -29.69 8.67
C SER A 4 -25.53 -31.16 9.11
N TRP A 5 -26.75 -31.70 9.21
CA TRP A 5 -26.97 -33.12 9.53
C TRP A 5 -26.49 -34.05 8.41
N ALA A 6 -26.79 -33.71 7.14
CA ALA A 6 -26.32 -34.49 5.99
C ALA A 6 -24.79 -34.43 5.84
N LEU A 7 -24.17 -33.26 6.07
CA LEU A 7 -22.72 -33.09 6.07
C LEU A 7 -22.05 -33.90 7.19
N MET A 8 -22.59 -33.86 8.42
CA MET A 8 -22.08 -34.67 9.53
C MET A 8 -22.24 -36.16 9.26
N LYS A 9 -23.34 -36.61 8.65
CA LYS A 9 -23.55 -38.02 8.31
C LYS A 9 -22.57 -38.56 7.25
N LEU A 10 -22.11 -37.69 6.36
CA LEU A 10 -21.06 -37.99 5.37
C LEU A 10 -19.65 -37.98 6.01
N MET A 11 -19.42 -37.13 7.01
CA MET A 11 -18.14 -37.05 7.71
C MET A 11 -17.95 -38.15 8.75
N ASN A 12 -19.02 -38.66 9.36
CA ASN A 12 -18.97 -39.63 10.46
C ASN A 12 -18.08 -40.86 10.17
N PRO A 13 -18.19 -41.58 9.03
CA PRO A 13 -17.37 -42.75 8.78
C PRO A 13 -15.87 -42.42 8.70
N MET A 14 -15.54 -41.27 8.11
CA MET A 14 -14.15 -40.79 7.98
C MET A 14 -13.59 -40.36 9.34
N VAL A 15 -14.40 -39.71 10.17
CA VAL A 15 -14.04 -39.30 11.53
C VAL A 15 -13.86 -40.52 12.44
N ASP A 16 -14.75 -41.50 12.35
CA ASP A 16 -14.69 -42.74 13.12
C ASP A 16 -13.45 -43.56 12.73
N GLU A 17 -13.17 -43.73 11.44
CA GLU A 17 -11.98 -44.42 10.95
C GLU A 17 -10.69 -43.70 11.36
N THR A 18 -10.65 -42.37 11.24
CA THR A 18 -9.49 -41.56 11.65
C THR A 18 -9.26 -41.64 13.16
N THR A 19 -10.34 -41.62 13.95
CA THR A 19 -10.27 -41.69 15.41
C THR A 19 -9.79 -43.07 15.89
N ILE A 20 -10.28 -44.15 15.27
CA ILE A 20 -9.78 -45.50 15.55
C ILE A 20 -8.30 -45.59 15.20
N LYS A 21 -7.91 -45.17 13.99
CA LYS A 21 -6.50 -45.15 13.56
C LYS A 21 -5.61 -44.34 14.50
N MET A 22 -6.08 -43.18 14.98
CA MET A 22 -5.34 -42.38 15.96
C MET A 22 -5.08 -43.11 17.29
N MET A 23 -5.95 -44.04 17.68
CA MET A 23 -5.85 -44.77 18.95
C MET A 23 -5.13 -46.12 18.81
N THR A 24 -5.05 -46.70 17.60
CA THR A 24 -4.57 -48.08 17.40
C THR A 24 -3.30 -48.22 16.57
N GLU A 25 -3.00 -47.26 15.68
CA GLU A 25 -1.84 -47.35 14.79
C GLU A 25 -0.54 -46.91 15.48
N GLU A 26 0.59 -47.50 15.06
CA GLU A 26 1.92 -47.07 15.46
C GLU A 26 2.20 -45.63 15.04
N TYR A 27 3.00 -44.91 15.81
CA TYR A 27 3.16 -43.45 15.67
C TYR A 27 3.62 -43.01 14.26
N SER A 28 4.37 -43.85 13.52
CA SER A 28 4.80 -43.58 12.14
C SER A 28 3.64 -43.49 11.15
N ASP A 29 2.61 -44.30 11.34
CA ASP A 29 1.46 -44.45 10.44
C ASP A 29 0.19 -43.84 11.05
N ASN A 30 0.30 -43.31 12.27
CA ASN A 30 -0.78 -42.70 13.02
C ASN A 30 -1.10 -41.29 12.48
N PRO A 31 -2.38 -40.97 12.19
CA PRO A 31 -2.78 -39.63 11.75
C PRO A 31 -2.39 -38.50 12.73
N LEU A 32 -2.15 -38.81 14.00
CA LEU A 32 -1.60 -37.88 15.00
C LEU A 32 -0.23 -37.31 14.61
N ALA A 33 0.56 -38.01 13.79
CA ALA A 33 1.81 -37.49 13.26
C ALA A 33 1.61 -36.19 12.46
N MET A 34 0.47 -36.04 11.78
CA MET A 34 0.15 -34.78 11.09
C MET A 34 -0.17 -33.65 12.07
N LEU A 35 -0.68 -33.96 13.26
CA LEU A 35 -0.90 -32.96 14.31
C LEU A 35 0.44 -32.40 14.82
N THR A 36 1.41 -33.26 15.12
CA THR A 36 2.74 -32.80 15.55
C THR A 36 3.51 -32.09 14.44
N VAL A 37 3.33 -32.50 13.18
CA VAL A 37 3.82 -31.73 12.02
C VAL A 37 3.16 -30.35 11.97
N SER A 38 1.87 -30.23 12.25
CA SER A 38 1.15 -28.95 12.25
C SER A 38 1.56 -28.01 13.40
N GLU A 39 2.06 -28.53 14.51
CA GLU A 39 2.67 -27.74 15.58
C GLU A 39 4.01 -27.11 15.14
N LYS A 40 4.73 -27.78 14.24
CA LYS A 40 6.00 -27.30 13.69
C LYS A 40 5.84 -26.45 12.43
N LEU A 41 4.88 -26.81 11.57
CA LEU A 41 4.66 -26.20 10.26
C LEU A 41 3.24 -25.65 10.16
N SER A 42 3.12 -24.33 9.98
CA SER A 42 1.81 -23.71 9.78
C SER A 42 1.12 -24.25 8.51
N PRO A 43 -0.22 -24.30 8.46
CA PRO A 43 -0.95 -24.69 7.25
C PRO A 43 -0.54 -23.86 6.03
N ARG A 44 -0.25 -22.56 6.22
CA ARG A 44 0.29 -21.68 5.18
C ARG A 44 1.63 -22.19 4.66
N ALA A 45 2.57 -22.53 5.54
CA ALA A 45 3.88 -23.04 5.15
C ALA A 45 3.78 -24.36 4.36
N LEU A 46 2.87 -25.26 4.75
CA LEU A 46 2.63 -26.51 4.02
C LEU A 46 2.09 -26.25 2.60
N ILE A 47 1.09 -25.37 2.45
CA ILE A 47 0.51 -25.04 1.15
C ILE A 47 1.54 -24.30 0.27
N GLU A 48 2.24 -23.31 0.82
CA GLU A 48 3.28 -22.59 0.09
C GLU A 48 4.42 -23.52 -0.32
N ALA A 49 4.80 -24.50 0.51
CA ALA A 49 5.79 -25.52 0.14
C ALA A 49 5.32 -26.39 -1.04
N ALA A 50 4.05 -26.79 -1.07
CA ALA A 50 3.47 -27.53 -2.19
C ALA A 50 3.45 -26.69 -3.48
N MET A 51 3.06 -25.41 -3.40
CA MET A 51 3.08 -24.50 -4.55
C MET A 51 4.50 -24.31 -5.10
N ARG A 52 5.49 -24.20 -4.21
CA ARG A 52 6.92 -24.12 -4.59
C ARG A 52 7.40 -25.41 -5.24
N ALA A 53 7.01 -26.56 -4.72
CA ALA A 53 7.38 -27.86 -5.27
C ALA A 53 6.82 -28.08 -6.69
N GLU A 54 5.61 -27.59 -6.96
CA GLU A 54 4.98 -27.66 -8.29
C GLU A 54 5.64 -26.70 -9.29
N ALA A 55 5.84 -25.44 -8.89
CA ALA A 55 6.28 -24.39 -9.82
C ALA A 55 7.80 -24.30 -10.00
N GLY A 56 8.59 -24.64 -8.98
CA GLY A 56 10.05 -24.44 -8.99
C GLY A 56 10.49 -22.97 -9.03
N MET A 57 9.59 -22.04 -8.75
CA MET A 57 9.78 -20.58 -8.83
C MET A 57 9.40 -19.90 -7.51
N GLU A 58 9.74 -18.62 -7.36
CA GLU A 58 9.25 -17.79 -6.28
C GLU A 58 7.72 -17.66 -6.31
N LEU A 59 7.12 -17.60 -5.13
CA LEU A 59 5.69 -17.33 -5.01
C LEU A 59 5.43 -15.84 -5.13
N SER A 60 4.32 -15.47 -5.75
CA SER A 60 3.84 -14.09 -5.77
C SER A 60 2.62 -13.97 -4.87
N ARG A 61 2.79 -13.42 -3.66
CA ARG A 61 1.73 -13.31 -2.66
C ARG A 61 1.09 -11.91 -2.70
N PRO A 62 -0.23 -11.77 -2.82
CA PRO A 62 -0.89 -10.48 -2.88
C PRO A 62 -1.11 -9.87 -1.47
N LEU A 63 -1.37 -8.56 -1.43
CA LEU A 63 -1.80 -7.76 -0.28
C LEU A 63 -0.77 -7.55 0.86
N GLY A 64 0.43 -8.09 0.74
CA GLY A 64 1.53 -7.87 1.70
C GLY A 64 1.58 -8.87 2.85
N SER A 65 2.40 -8.55 3.86
CA SER A 65 2.60 -9.44 5.00
C SER A 65 1.34 -9.57 5.87
N PRO A 66 0.95 -10.79 6.28
CA PRO A 66 -0.03 -10.95 7.35
C PRO A 66 0.59 -10.75 8.75
N VAL A 67 1.92 -10.58 8.84
CA VAL A 67 2.63 -10.35 10.10
C VAL A 67 2.61 -8.86 10.39
N VAL A 68 1.74 -8.45 11.32
CA VAL A 68 1.65 -7.06 11.76
C VAL A 68 2.55 -6.88 12.99
N LEU A 69 3.67 -6.19 12.81
CA LEU A 69 4.66 -5.97 13.87
C LEU A 69 4.52 -4.61 14.54
N SER A 70 3.82 -3.65 13.92
CA SER A 70 3.47 -2.36 14.50
C SER A 70 2.30 -2.51 15.48
N PRO A 71 2.51 -2.40 16.81
CA PRO A 71 1.49 -2.65 17.81
C PRO A 71 0.56 -1.43 18.00
N TRP A 72 -0.11 -0.98 16.95
CA TRP A 72 -1.02 0.17 16.98
C TRP A 72 -2.13 0.02 18.04
N THR A 73 -2.49 -1.21 18.40
CA THR A 73 -3.46 -1.56 19.45
C THR A 73 -2.94 -1.38 20.88
N LYS A 74 -1.61 -1.30 21.06
CA LYS A 74 -0.98 -1.04 22.38
C LYS A 74 -0.77 0.45 22.66
N LEU A 75 -0.97 1.30 21.67
CA LEU A 75 -0.91 2.76 21.80
C LEU A 75 -2.31 3.31 22.07
N TYR A 76 -2.42 4.30 22.96
CA TYR A 76 -3.67 4.98 23.27
C TYR A 76 -3.49 6.49 23.14
N LEU A 77 -4.54 7.17 22.71
CA LEU A 77 -4.61 8.64 22.75
C LEU A 77 -5.04 9.05 24.16
N ASN A 78 -4.49 10.16 24.66
CA ASN A 78 -4.79 10.64 26.00
C ASN A 78 -6.03 11.55 25.98
N PRO A 79 -7.15 11.18 26.63
CA PRO A 79 -8.37 11.99 26.63
C PRO A 79 -8.19 13.28 27.44
N LYS A 80 -8.87 14.34 27.03
CA LYS A 80 -8.85 15.66 27.71
C LYS A 80 -10.12 15.84 28.55
N GLN A 81 -9.95 16.37 29.76
CA GLN A 81 -11.04 16.52 30.73
C GLN A 81 -10.90 17.82 31.53
N LEU A 82 -10.20 17.79 32.68
CA LEU A 82 -10.15 18.93 33.61
C LEU A 82 -8.88 19.78 33.47
N PHE A 83 -7.75 19.16 33.11
CA PHE A 83 -6.49 19.86 32.89
C PHE A 83 -6.54 20.73 31.62
N GLU A 84 -7.17 20.19 30.59
CA GLU A 84 -7.54 20.89 29.36
C GLU A 84 -8.94 20.41 28.99
N LEU A 85 -9.86 21.33 28.73
CA LEU A 85 -11.23 21.00 28.39
C LEU A 85 -11.28 20.46 26.95
N PRO A 86 -12.11 19.43 26.67
CA PRO A 86 -12.35 18.99 25.30
C PRO A 86 -12.96 20.13 24.47
N SER A 87 -12.73 20.11 23.15
CA SER A 87 -13.33 21.11 22.26
C SER A 87 -14.86 21.06 22.36
N SER A 88 -15.51 22.22 22.43
CA SER A 88 -16.97 22.30 22.53
C SER A 88 -17.68 21.92 21.23
N ASP A 89 -16.97 21.88 20.11
CA ASP A 89 -17.53 21.59 18.79
C ASP A 89 -16.51 20.83 17.92
N TYR A 90 -16.75 19.53 17.70
CA TYR A 90 -15.89 18.72 16.81
C TYR A 90 -16.00 19.13 15.35
N THR A 91 -17.07 19.83 14.94
CA THR A 91 -17.21 20.24 13.54
C THR A 91 -16.18 21.30 13.16
N SER A 92 -15.69 22.07 14.15
CA SER A 92 -14.61 23.04 14.02
C SER A 92 -13.21 22.45 13.86
N VAL A 93 -13.02 21.14 14.09
CA VAL A 93 -11.72 20.48 13.88
C VAL A 93 -11.37 20.53 12.39
N ASP A 94 -10.27 21.22 12.09
CA ASP A 94 -9.66 21.28 10.78
C ASP A 94 -8.97 19.95 10.46
N THR A 95 -9.31 19.40 9.30
CA THR A 95 -8.75 18.14 8.79
C THR A 95 -7.87 18.36 7.57
N SER A 96 -7.73 19.61 7.13
CA SER A 96 -6.89 19.93 5.98
C SER A 96 -5.42 19.66 6.29
N THR A 97 -4.66 19.32 5.26
CA THR A 97 -3.20 19.16 5.36
C THR A 97 -2.53 19.71 4.10
N VAL A 98 -1.29 20.15 4.25
CA VAL A 98 -0.49 20.69 3.15
C VAL A 98 0.77 19.85 3.00
N ILE A 99 0.91 19.21 1.84
CA ILE A 99 2.11 18.47 1.48
C ILE A 99 3.03 19.36 0.65
N GLY A 100 4.26 19.48 1.13
CA GLY A 100 5.32 20.26 0.49
C GLY A 100 5.04 21.76 0.50
N ALA A 101 4.87 22.33 1.70
CA ALA A 101 4.59 23.75 1.90
C ALA A 101 5.64 24.69 1.26
N GLY A 102 6.87 24.23 1.05
CA GLY A 102 7.94 24.96 0.36
C GLY A 102 7.85 24.95 -1.18
N ALA A 103 6.91 24.20 -1.77
CA ALA A 103 6.68 24.23 -3.21
C ALA A 103 5.99 25.52 -3.66
N LYS A 104 6.17 25.90 -4.93
CA LYS A 104 5.48 27.07 -5.49
C LYS A 104 3.98 26.84 -5.59
N ARG A 105 3.58 25.60 -5.84
CA ARG A 105 2.20 25.12 -5.81
C ARG A 105 2.10 23.93 -4.85
N PRO A 106 2.01 24.17 -3.52
CA PRO A 106 1.86 23.11 -2.55
C PRO A 106 0.60 22.29 -2.77
N LEU A 107 0.64 21.01 -2.40
CA LEU A 107 -0.52 20.13 -2.49
C LEU A 107 -1.39 20.32 -1.25
N GLN A 108 -2.57 20.91 -1.42
CA GLN A 108 -3.52 21.19 -0.35
C GLN A 108 -4.65 20.17 -0.39
N LEU A 109 -4.85 19.44 0.70
CA LEU A 109 -5.83 18.36 0.81
C LEU A 109 -6.87 18.68 1.90
N ASP A 110 -8.11 18.26 1.69
CA ASP A 110 -9.22 18.50 2.62
C ASP A 110 -9.17 17.53 3.83
N ILE A 111 -8.50 16.38 3.68
CA ILE A 111 -8.30 15.35 4.71
C ILE A 111 -6.86 14.80 4.67
N PRO A 112 -6.30 14.28 5.79
CA PRO A 112 -4.92 13.81 5.86
C PRO A 112 -4.76 12.34 5.46
N ILE A 113 -5.77 11.76 4.80
CA ILE A 113 -5.81 10.36 4.38
C ILE A 113 -5.67 10.34 2.85
N MET A 114 -4.57 9.80 2.34
CA MET A 114 -4.20 9.79 0.93
C MET A 114 -4.22 8.36 0.38
N ILE A 115 -4.53 8.20 -0.92
CA ILE A 115 -4.43 6.89 -1.57
C ILE A 115 -3.00 6.68 -2.08
N THR A 116 -2.34 5.60 -1.63
CA THR A 116 -0.95 5.29 -2.00
C THR A 116 -0.81 4.83 -3.45
N GLY A 117 0.42 4.87 -3.96
CA GLY A 117 0.76 4.43 -5.32
C GLY A 117 0.51 2.94 -5.53
N MET A 118 -0.42 2.63 -6.44
CA MET A 118 -0.68 1.27 -6.92
C MET A 118 -0.81 1.35 -8.45
N SER A 119 0.10 0.70 -9.17
CA SER A 119 0.28 0.90 -10.63
C SER A 119 -0.88 0.37 -11.46
N TYR A 120 -1.26 1.09 -12.51
CA TYR A 120 -2.04 0.49 -13.60
C TYR A 120 -1.19 -0.58 -14.30
N GLY A 121 -1.74 -1.78 -14.51
CA GLY A 121 -1.03 -2.85 -15.23
C GLY A 121 -0.15 -3.71 -14.34
N GLY A 122 0.82 -3.09 -13.64
CA GLY A 122 1.68 -3.78 -12.68
C GLY A 122 0.91 -4.27 -11.45
N SER A 123 -0.18 -3.59 -11.08
CA SER A 123 -0.99 -3.93 -9.92
C SER A 123 -2.48 -3.97 -10.25
N LEU A 124 -3.09 -2.81 -10.47
CA LEU A 124 -4.54 -2.62 -10.57
C LEU A 124 -5.02 -2.54 -12.01
N SER A 125 -6.29 -2.93 -12.22
CA SER A 125 -7.01 -2.65 -13.46
C SER A 125 -7.25 -1.15 -13.63
N LEU A 126 -7.45 -0.71 -14.88
CA LEU A 126 -7.74 0.71 -15.15
C LEU A 126 -9.05 1.15 -14.48
N GLN A 127 -10.04 0.25 -14.45
CA GLN A 127 -11.33 0.50 -13.80
C GLN A 127 -11.15 0.79 -12.30
N MET A 128 -10.29 0.02 -11.62
CA MET A 128 -10.01 0.26 -10.20
C MET A 128 -9.24 1.57 -10.00
N LYS A 129 -8.28 1.89 -10.88
CA LYS A 129 -7.55 3.17 -10.84
C LYS A 129 -8.49 4.37 -10.95
N VAL A 130 -9.42 4.34 -11.91
CA VAL A 130 -10.45 5.38 -12.08
C VAL A 130 -11.38 5.45 -10.86
N ALA A 131 -11.80 4.31 -10.30
CA ALA A 131 -12.64 4.29 -9.11
C ALA A 131 -11.95 4.93 -7.89
N LEU A 132 -10.68 4.60 -7.66
CA LEU A 132 -9.87 5.20 -6.58
C LEU A 132 -9.69 6.71 -6.80
N ALA A 133 -9.41 7.14 -8.03
CA ALA A 133 -9.26 8.55 -8.39
C ALA A 133 -10.54 9.34 -8.12
N ARG A 134 -11.71 8.83 -8.58
CA ARG A 134 -13.02 9.45 -8.33
C ARG A 134 -13.37 9.52 -6.85
N GLY A 135 -13.14 8.44 -6.10
CA GLY A 135 -13.41 8.39 -4.66
C GLY A 135 -12.52 9.34 -3.86
N ALA A 136 -11.22 9.41 -4.20
CA ALA A 136 -10.29 10.37 -3.60
C ALA A 136 -10.69 11.82 -3.92
N ALA A 137 -11.05 12.10 -5.18
CA ALA A 137 -11.50 13.42 -5.62
C ALA A 137 -12.74 13.89 -4.86
N ALA A 138 -13.74 13.02 -4.70
CA ALA A 138 -14.97 13.32 -3.95
C ALA A 138 -14.72 13.53 -2.46
N ALA A 139 -13.71 12.86 -1.88
CA ALA A 139 -13.28 13.06 -0.50
C ALA A 139 -12.30 14.23 -0.31
N GLY A 140 -11.92 14.93 -1.40
CA GLY A 140 -11.01 16.08 -1.32
C GLY A 140 -9.54 15.72 -1.08
N THR A 141 -9.13 14.49 -1.39
CA THR A 141 -7.77 14.00 -1.21
C THR A 141 -7.12 13.56 -2.53
N SER A 142 -5.88 13.09 -2.45
CA SER A 142 -5.07 12.65 -3.59
C SER A 142 -5.17 11.15 -3.87
N THR A 143 -4.91 10.82 -5.13
CA THR A 143 -4.55 9.48 -5.57
C THR A 143 -3.17 9.48 -6.20
N ASN A 144 -2.61 8.30 -6.44
CA ASN A 144 -1.24 8.15 -6.90
C ASN A 144 -1.15 7.09 -8.02
N THR A 145 -0.44 7.42 -9.10
CA THR A 145 -0.30 6.57 -10.30
C THR A 145 0.26 5.19 -9.97
N GLY A 146 1.08 5.09 -8.92
CA GLY A 146 1.99 3.96 -8.72
C GLY A 146 3.09 3.94 -9.77
N GLU A 147 3.87 2.86 -9.81
CA GLU A 147 4.91 2.60 -10.81
C GLU A 147 4.31 2.37 -12.22
N SER A 148 3.73 3.43 -12.80
CA SER A 148 3.07 3.49 -14.11
C SER A 148 3.11 4.92 -14.64
N ALA A 149 2.92 5.08 -15.95
CA ALA A 149 2.65 6.37 -16.59
C ALA A 149 1.27 6.94 -16.17
N VAL A 150 1.08 8.24 -16.42
CA VAL A 150 -0.22 8.91 -16.34
C VAL A 150 -1.09 8.44 -17.51
N THR A 151 -2.31 8.02 -17.20
CA THR A 151 -3.34 7.72 -18.21
C THR A 151 -4.35 8.86 -18.25
N ASP A 152 -4.94 9.10 -19.43
CA ASP A 152 -5.97 10.14 -19.60
C ASP A 152 -7.14 9.89 -18.64
N GLU A 153 -7.57 8.63 -18.50
CA GLU A 153 -8.69 8.23 -17.66
C GLU A 153 -8.42 8.49 -16.16
N GLU A 154 -7.22 8.20 -15.67
CA GLU A 154 -6.86 8.47 -14.27
C GLU A 154 -6.71 9.98 -14.01
N ARG A 155 -6.11 10.72 -14.95
CA ARG A 155 -5.90 12.16 -14.80
C ARG A 155 -7.23 12.92 -14.80
N GLU A 156 -8.16 12.57 -15.70
CA GLU A 156 -9.50 13.17 -15.76
C GLU A 156 -10.32 12.87 -14.50
N ALA A 157 -10.13 11.70 -13.90
CA ALA A 157 -10.86 11.27 -12.70
C ALA A 157 -10.33 11.89 -11.40
N ALA A 158 -9.05 12.23 -11.33
CA ALA A 158 -8.39 12.68 -10.10
C ALA A 158 -8.50 14.20 -9.90
N LYS A 159 -8.92 14.63 -8.70
CA LYS A 159 -8.76 16.03 -8.24
C LYS A 159 -7.28 16.37 -8.05
N PHE A 160 -6.56 15.51 -7.35
CA PHE A 160 -5.12 15.60 -7.17
C PHE A 160 -4.45 14.27 -7.51
N LEU A 161 -3.47 14.29 -8.41
CA LEU A 161 -2.72 13.10 -8.84
C LEU A 161 -1.24 13.25 -8.51
N ILE A 162 -0.75 12.32 -7.69
CA ILE A 162 0.66 12.15 -7.41
C ILE A 162 1.23 11.14 -8.40
N GLY A 163 2.34 11.47 -9.04
CA GLY A 163 2.99 10.55 -9.97
C GLY A 163 4.23 9.93 -9.37
N GLN A 164 4.34 8.60 -9.38
CA GLN A 164 5.53 7.89 -8.91
C GLN A 164 6.60 7.80 -10.01
N TYR A 165 7.61 8.66 -9.93
CA TYR A 165 8.80 8.58 -10.78
C TYR A 165 9.63 7.38 -10.34
N HIS A 166 9.63 6.33 -11.16
CA HIS A 166 10.08 4.99 -10.77
C HIS A 166 11.09 4.39 -11.76
N ARG A 167 11.59 3.20 -11.44
CA ARG A 167 12.73 2.57 -12.12
C ARG A 167 12.43 2.00 -13.50
N GLY A 168 11.15 1.80 -13.83
CA GLY A 168 10.74 1.38 -15.18
C GLY A 168 10.72 2.54 -16.19
N GLY A 169 10.77 3.80 -15.74
CA GLY A 169 10.91 4.97 -16.62
C GLY A 169 9.68 5.36 -17.44
N TRP A 170 8.52 4.72 -17.21
CA TRP A 170 7.29 4.99 -17.98
C TRP A 170 6.70 6.37 -17.65
N LEU A 171 6.80 6.80 -16.40
CA LEU A 171 6.48 8.16 -15.99
C LEU A 171 7.72 9.06 -16.15
N SER A 172 7.92 9.60 -17.36
CA SER A 172 9.07 10.44 -17.66
C SER A 172 8.77 11.57 -18.63
N GLY A 173 9.66 12.57 -18.63
CA GLY A 173 9.56 13.74 -19.50
C GLY A 173 8.56 14.81 -19.03
N PRO A 174 8.65 16.04 -19.59
CA PRO A 174 7.82 17.16 -19.16
C PRO A 174 6.31 16.99 -19.46
N GLU A 175 5.95 16.24 -20.51
CA GLU A 175 4.55 16.00 -20.89
C GLU A 175 3.80 15.21 -19.82
N GLN A 176 4.41 14.15 -19.29
CA GLN A 176 3.80 13.33 -18.25
C GLN A 176 3.91 14.02 -16.88
N LEU A 177 5.11 14.45 -16.50
CA LEU A 177 5.35 15.05 -15.18
C LEU A 177 4.65 16.39 -14.98
N GLY A 178 4.43 17.15 -16.06
CA GLY A 178 3.70 18.43 -16.02
C GLY A 178 2.21 18.29 -15.71
N GLN A 179 1.65 17.08 -15.79
CA GLN A 179 0.24 16.81 -15.48
C GLN A 179 -0.02 16.54 -14.00
N LEU A 180 1.03 16.43 -13.18
CA LEU A 180 0.93 15.99 -11.80
C LEU A 180 0.72 17.14 -10.82
N ASP A 181 0.10 16.83 -9.69
CA ASP A 181 -0.07 17.76 -8.56
C ASP A 181 1.00 17.57 -7.48
N ALA A 182 1.74 16.45 -7.53
CA ALA A 182 3.02 16.21 -6.85
C ALA A 182 3.79 15.09 -7.55
N ILE A 183 5.11 15.06 -7.39
CA ILE A 183 5.99 14.03 -7.94
C ILE A 183 6.64 13.25 -6.80
N GLU A 184 6.50 11.94 -6.81
CA GLU A 184 7.05 11.04 -5.80
C GLU A 184 8.17 10.19 -6.43
N ILE A 185 9.42 10.44 -6.05
CA ILE A 185 10.54 9.61 -6.51
C ILE A 185 10.54 8.33 -5.69
N GLN A 186 10.22 7.22 -6.35
CA GLN A 186 9.97 5.94 -5.71
C GLN A 186 11.23 5.07 -5.68
N LEU A 187 11.85 4.97 -4.50
CA LEU A 187 13.08 4.20 -4.26
C LEU A 187 12.83 2.89 -3.51
N GLY A 188 11.72 2.77 -2.78
CA GLY A 188 11.37 1.53 -2.08
C GLY A 188 9.95 1.53 -1.52
N GLN A 189 9.42 0.34 -1.27
CA GLN A 189 8.09 0.13 -0.69
C GLN A 189 8.12 -1.07 0.26
N GLY A 190 7.21 -1.13 1.24
CA GLY A 190 7.22 -2.15 2.29
C GLY A 190 7.30 -3.59 1.78
N ALA A 191 6.49 -3.93 0.78
CA ALA A 191 6.38 -5.30 0.25
C ALA A 191 7.56 -5.77 -0.63
N TRP A 192 8.44 -4.84 -1.06
CA TRP A 192 9.57 -5.11 -1.95
C TRP A 192 10.91 -4.56 -1.40
N GLY A 193 10.90 -3.92 -0.23
CA GLY A 193 12.07 -3.22 0.32
C GLY A 193 12.61 -2.13 -0.61
N GLY A 194 13.92 -2.15 -0.85
CA GLY A 194 14.61 -1.27 -1.80
C GLY A 194 14.37 -1.60 -3.28
N ALA A 195 13.38 -2.45 -3.58
CA ALA A 195 13.03 -3.08 -4.86
C ALA A 195 14.11 -3.94 -5.54
N VAL A 196 13.63 -4.86 -6.37
CA VAL A 196 14.42 -5.83 -7.12
C VAL A 196 14.07 -5.71 -8.60
N ASP A 197 14.84 -6.38 -9.45
CA ASP A 197 14.49 -6.47 -10.86
C ASP A 197 13.19 -7.28 -11.02
N GLU A 198 12.22 -6.71 -11.70
CA GLU A 198 10.94 -7.33 -12.06
C GLU A 198 10.73 -7.21 -13.56
N THR A 199 10.37 -8.32 -14.21
CA THR A 199 10.00 -8.33 -15.63
C THR A 199 8.54 -8.74 -15.79
N ILE A 200 7.79 -7.93 -16.53
CA ILE A 200 6.42 -8.19 -16.91
C ILE A 200 6.42 -8.66 -18.36
N GLU A 201 6.16 -9.95 -18.53
CA GLU A 201 6.10 -10.62 -19.84
C GLU A 201 5.10 -9.92 -20.77
N SER A 202 5.54 -9.66 -22.01
CA SER A 202 4.80 -8.96 -23.05
C SER A 202 3.41 -9.53 -23.29
N ASP A 203 3.26 -10.85 -23.19
CA ASP A 203 1.98 -11.55 -23.42
C ASP A 203 0.91 -11.18 -22.39
N THR A 204 1.31 -10.65 -21.23
CA THR A 204 0.40 -10.14 -20.20
C THR A 204 0.06 -8.66 -20.38
N ILE A 205 0.77 -7.94 -21.25
CA ILE A 205 0.61 -6.50 -21.46
C ILE A 205 -0.38 -6.24 -22.60
N GLY A 206 -1.56 -5.75 -22.22
CA GLY A 206 -2.65 -5.39 -23.12
C GLY A 206 -2.35 -4.15 -23.94
N LYS A 207 -3.13 -3.94 -25.02
CA LYS A 207 -2.89 -2.85 -25.98
C LYS A 207 -2.89 -1.45 -25.36
N HIS A 208 -3.82 -1.19 -24.43
CA HIS A 208 -3.92 0.10 -23.75
C HIS A 208 -2.71 0.35 -22.86
N LEU A 209 -2.39 -0.60 -21.97
CA LEU A 209 -1.20 -0.54 -21.11
C LEU A 209 0.09 -0.37 -21.92
N ARG A 210 0.23 -1.11 -23.03
CA ARG A 210 1.38 -1.00 -23.93
C ARG A 210 1.55 0.41 -24.49
N LYS A 211 0.45 1.06 -24.88
CA LYS A 211 0.45 2.46 -25.34
C LYS A 211 0.84 3.40 -24.18
N ALA A 212 0.26 3.20 -23.00
CA ALA A 212 0.54 4.03 -21.83
C ALA A 212 2.01 3.96 -21.38
N TRP A 213 2.64 2.78 -21.47
CA TRP A 213 4.05 2.59 -21.12
C TRP A 213 5.02 2.83 -22.29
N HIS A 214 4.52 3.28 -23.45
CA HIS A 214 5.32 3.52 -24.65
C HIS A 214 6.16 2.31 -25.09
N LEU A 215 5.62 1.10 -24.94
CA LEU A 215 6.29 -0.14 -25.28
C LEU A 215 6.04 -0.56 -26.73
N GLU A 216 7.05 -1.11 -27.38
CA GLU A 216 6.92 -1.72 -28.70
C GLU A 216 6.09 -3.02 -28.64
N LYS A 217 5.57 -3.46 -29.79
CA LYS A 217 4.83 -4.73 -29.86
C LYS A 217 5.78 -5.91 -29.57
N GLY A 218 5.43 -6.74 -28.59
CA GLY A 218 6.26 -7.90 -28.21
C GLY A 218 7.34 -7.57 -27.19
N GLN A 219 7.48 -6.30 -26.79
CA GLN A 219 8.45 -5.88 -25.78
C GLN A 219 7.92 -6.16 -24.37
N ASP A 220 8.76 -6.79 -23.54
CA ASP A 220 8.54 -6.95 -22.11
C ASP A 220 8.73 -5.61 -21.39
N ALA A 221 8.14 -5.47 -20.21
CA ALA A 221 8.36 -4.30 -19.36
C ALA A 221 9.29 -4.69 -18.21
N SER A 222 10.32 -3.88 -17.94
CA SER A 222 11.25 -4.14 -16.83
C SER A 222 11.21 -2.99 -15.84
N ILE A 223 11.12 -3.34 -14.56
CA ILE A 223 11.39 -2.45 -13.43
C ILE A 223 12.72 -2.89 -12.85
N TYR A 224 13.68 -1.98 -12.82
CA TYR A 224 15.03 -2.30 -12.33
C TYR A 224 15.11 -2.10 -10.81
N SER A 225 16.11 -2.74 -10.20
CA SER A 225 16.50 -2.55 -8.80
C SER A 225 17.03 -1.14 -8.52
N ARG A 226 17.64 -0.49 -9.52
CA ARG A 226 18.22 0.86 -9.40
C ARG A 226 17.65 1.79 -10.47
N MET A 227 17.63 3.10 -10.18
CA MET A 227 17.23 4.10 -11.18
C MET A 227 18.22 4.06 -12.35
N PRO A 228 17.75 3.91 -13.61
CA PRO A 228 18.62 3.85 -14.76
C PRO A 228 19.59 5.05 -14.83
N GLY A 229 20.89 4.76 -14.94
CA GLY A 229 21.95 5.77 -14.99
C GLY A 229 22.22 6.49 -13.67
N LYS A 230 21.82 5.93 -12.52
CA LYS A 230 22.10 6.44 -11.17
C LYS A 230 22.86 5.40 -10.37
N GLU A 231 24.13 5.68 -10.08
CA GLU A 231 25.06 4.72 -9.48
C GLU A 231 25.46 5.09 -8.06
N THR A 232 25.22 6.33 -7.66
CA THR A 232 25.64 6.87 -6.36
C THR A 232 24.50 7.65 -5.68
N PRO A 233 24.56 7.84 -4.35
CA PRO A 233 23.64 8.73 -3.65
C PRO A 233 23.63 10.15 -4.22
N GLN A 234 24.78 10.64 -4.71
CA GLN A 234 24.87 11.97 -5.32
C GLN A 234 24.02 12.07 -6.59
N ASP A 235 23.98 11.01 -7.40
CA ASP A 235 23.14 10.99 -8.61
C ASP A 235 21.65 11.12 -8.29
N ILE A 236 21.20 10.54 -7.17
CA ILE A 236 19.83 10.66 -6.68
C ILE A 236 19.58 12.08 -6.17
N ILE A 237 20.50 12.66 -5.40
CA ILE A 237 20.39 14.05 -4.94
C ILE A 237 20.26 15.01 -6.12
N ASP A 238 21.11 14.86 -7.13
CA ASP A 238 21.10 15.72 -8.32
C ASP A 238 19.81 15.55 -9.12
N MET A 239 19.29 14.32 -9.22
CA MET A 239 18.01 14.02 -9.87
C MET A 239 16.83 14.69 -9.15
N VAL A 240 16.73 14.54 -7.83
CA VAL A 240 15.68 15.16 -7.01
C VAL A 240 15.73 16.68 -7.15
N ASN A 241 16.93 17.28 -7.04
CA ASN A 241 17.12 18.72 -7.13
C ASN A 241 16.78 19.27 -8.51
N LYS A 242 17.16 18.55 -9.58
CA LYS A 242 16.79 18.91 -10.95
C LYS A 242 15.28 18.90 -11.14
N MET A 243 14.60 17.87 -10.64
CA MET A 243 13.15 17.75 -10.72
C MET A 243 12.46 18.88 -9.96
N LYS A 244 12.93 19.17 -8.74
CA LYS A 244 12.44 20.29 -7.93
C LYS A 244 12.63 21.66 -8.60
N ALA A 245 13.73 21.86 -9.30
CA ALA A 245 13.99 23.10 -10.03
C ALA A 245 13.10 23.24 -11.29
N GLN A 246 12.73 22.13 -11.90
CA GLN A 246 11.97 22.10 -13.15
C GLN A 246 10.45 22.21 -12.94
N PHE A 247 9.92 21.67 -11.85
CA PHE A 247 8.47 21.61 -11.61
C PHE A 247 8.07 22.43 -10.39
N GLU A 248 6.89 23.06 -10.46
CA GLU A 248 6.40 23.96 -9.41
C GLU A 248 5.64 23.24 -8.28
N VAL A 249 5.27 21.98 -8.53
CA VAL A 249 4.58 21.10 -7.59
C VAL A 249 5.55 20.47 -6.58
N PRO A 250 5.07 19.89 -5.46
CA PRO A 250 5.93 19.22 -4.50
C PRO A 250 6.67 18.06 -5.16
N VAL A 251 7.95 17.91 -4.82
CA VAL A 251 8.77 16.75 -5.19
C VAL A 251 9.16 16.03 -3.91
N GLY A 252 8.82 14.76 -3.78
CA GLY A 252 9.13 13.96 -2.60
C GLY A 252 9.92 12.71 -2.92
N VAL A 253 10.40 12.07 -1.86
CA VAL A 253 11.14 10.80 -1.93
C VAL A 253 10.41 9.76 -1.09
N LYS A 254 10.09 8.63 -1.70
CA LYS A 254 9.49 7.48 -1.02
C LYS A 254 10.50 6.36 -0.87
N ILE A 255 10.66 5.89 0.36
CA ILE A 255 11.55 4.78 0.72
C ILE A 255 10.80 3.73 1.54
N ALA A 256 11.25 2.48 1.44
CA ALA A 256 10.91 1.48 2.43
C ALA A 256 11.60 1.81 3.75
N ALA A 257 10.95 1.58 4.88
CA ALA A 257 11.59 1.71 6.18
C ALA A 257 12.68 0.64 6.32
N THR A 258 13.92 1.05 6.60
CA THR A 258 15.07 0.16 6.75
C THR A 258 15.74 0.37 8.10
N ASP A 259 16.56 -0.57 8.56
CA ASP A 259 17.34 -0.38 9.78
C ASP A 259 18.33 0.81 9.70
N TYR A 260 18.66 1.22 8.47
CA TYR A 260 19.53 2.35 8.14
C TYR A 260 18.77 3.66 7.90
N ILE A 261 17.51 3.79 8.35
CA ILE A 261 16.64 4.91 8.01
C ILE A 261 17.26 6.29 8.27
N GLU A 262 18.04 6.49 9.33
CA GLU A 262 18.72 7.77 9.60
C GLU A 262 19.79 8.09 8.55
N TYR A 263 20.50 7.07 8.03
CA TYR A 263 21.46 7.25 6.95
C TYR A 263 20.77 7.58 5.63
N GLU A 264 19.64 6.94 5.34
CA GLU A 264 18.80 7.26 4.18
C GLU A 264 18.26 8.69 4.28
N LEU A 265 17.75 9.08 5.45
CA LEU A 265 17.27 10.44 5.72
C LEU A 265 18.40 11.47 5.65
N ALA A 266 19.63 11.13 6.05
CA ALA A 266 20.79 12.00 5.90
C ALA A 266 21.14 12.30 4.43
N ILE A 267 20.87 11.36 3.52
CA ILE A 267 21.01 11.56 2.08
C ILE A 267 19.85 12.43 1.57
N ILE A 268 18.60 12.10 1.94
CA ILE A 268 17.42 12.87 1.54
C ILE A 268 17.49 14.32 2.04
N ALA A 269 18.04 14.54 3.23
CA ALA A 269 18.25 15.87 3.82
C ALA A 269 19.09 16.80 2.93
N LYS A 270 20.01 16.26 2.12
CA LYS A 270 20.86 17.00 1.18
C LYS A 270 20.11 17.40 -0.11
N THR A 271 18.93 16.85 -0.34
CA THR A 271 18.07 17.21 -1.47
C THR A 271 17.25 18.47 -1.19
N GLN A 272 16.59 18.98 -2.22
CA GLN A 272 15.58 20.03 -2.17
C GLN A 272 14.15 19.45 -2.22
N ALA A 273 13.97 18.16 -1.90
CA ALA A 273 12.63 17.58 -1.80
C ALA A 273 11.78 18.32 -0.76
N ASP A 274 10.48 18.31 -0.98
CA ASP A 274 9.46 18.96 -0.15
C ASP A 274 8.79 17.99 0.82
N TYR A 275 8.81 16.69 0.53
CA TYR A 275 8.20 15.67 1.39
C TYR A 275 8.93 14.33 1.33
N ILE A 276 8.72 13.52 2.37
CA ILE A 276 9.29 12.19 2.52
C ILE A 276 8.16 11.22 2.82
N VAL A 277 8.18 10.05 2.17
CA VAL A 277 7.25 8.96 2.48
C VAL A 277 8.05 7.80 3.06
N ILE A 278 7.69 7.38 4.27
CA ILE A 278 8.23 6.19 4.92
C ILE A 278 7.20 5.06 4.82
N ASP A 279 7.52 4.03 4.03
CA ASP A 279 6.66 2.87 3.83
C ASP A 279 7.17 1.70 4.68
N GLY A 280 6.45 1.38 5.76
CA GLY A 280 6.80 0.30 6.68
C GLY A 280 6.64 -1.09 6.06
N ALA A 281 7.29 -2.09 6.67
CA ALA A 281 7.29 -3.49 6.23
C ALA A 281 5.88 -4.07 6.02
N GLU A 282 4.86 -3.57 6.73
CA GLU A 282 3.46 -3.97 6.55
C GLU A 282 2.79 -3.40 5.27
N GLY A 283 3.56 -2.81 4.35
CA GLY A 283 3.12 -2.40 3.03
C GLY A 283 2.58 -3.56 2.19
N GLY A 284 1.59 -3.26 1.33
CA GLY A 284 0.99 -4.23 0.41
C GLY A 284 1.61 -4.18 -0.99
N SER A 285 1.47 -5.27 -1.74
CA SER A 285 1.74 -5.34 -3.19
C SER A 285 0.64 -6.14 -3.90
N ALA A 286 0.46 -5.96 -5.21
CA ALA A 286 -0.34 -6.89 -6.02
C ALA A 286 0.24 -8.31 -6.03
N GLY A 287 1.55 -8.41 -5.82
CA GLY A 287 2.30 -9.65 -5.73
C GLY A 287 3.74 -9.35 -5.37
N SER A 288 4.28 -10.00 -4.35
CA SER A 288 5.72 -10.08 -4.13
C SER A 288 6.08 -11.36 -3.39
N PRO A 289 7.37 -11.77 -3.40
CA PRO A 289 7.83 -12.93 -2.66
C PRO A 289 7.51 -12.86 -1.17
N PRO A 290 6.96 -13.93 -0.56
CA PRO A 290 6.69 -13.99 0.89
C PRO A 290 7.86 -13.55 1.77
N THR A 291 9.10 -13.90 1.40
CA THR A 291 10.31 -13.51 2.13
C THR A 291 10.54 -12.00 2.11
N LEU A 292 10.28 -11.31 1.00
CA LEU A 292 10.41 -9.85 0.96
C LEU A 292 9.33 -9.16 1.81
N GLN A 293 8.16 -9.78 1.95
CA GLN A 293 7.06 -9.23 2.75
C GLN A 293 7.24 -9.50 4.24
N ASP A 294 7.61 -10.73 4.61
CA ASP A 294 7.60 -11.19 6.02
C ASP A 294 8.93 -10.91 6.74
N ASP A 295 10.04 -10.80 6.00
CA ASP A 295 11.40 -10.82 6.60
C ASP A 295 12.23 -9.56 6.29
N MET A 296 11.69 -8.57 5.56
CA MET A 296 12.44 -7.36 5.19
C MET A 296 11.77 -6.06 5.64
N GLY A 297 12.60 -5.09 5.98
CA GLY A 297 12.19 -3.74 6.36
C GLY A 297 11.90 -3.58 7.86
N LEU A 298 11.65 -2.34 8.27
CA LEU A 298 11.21 -2.01 9.62
C LEU A 298 9.69 -1.88 9.69
N PRO A 299 9.06 -2.26 10.82
CA PRO A 299 7.63 -2.02 11.02
C PRO A 299 7.31 -0.52 10.97
N THR A 300 6.15 -0.20 10.41
CA THR A 300 5.63 1.15 10.17
C THR A 300 5.76 2.06 11.37
N LEU A 301 5.38 1.60 12.56
CA LEU A 301 5.46 2.41 13.79
C LEU A 301 6.92 2.81 14.11
N HIS A 302 7.85 1.87 13.99
CA HIS A 302 9.27 2.11 14.28
C HIS A 302 9.91 3.01 13.22
N GLY A 303 9.59 2.79 11.95
CA GLY A 303 10.05 3.65 10.86
C GLY A 303 9.58 5.09 11.03
N LEU A 304 8.31 5.29 11.38
CA LEU A 304 7.75 6.62 11.63
C LEU A 304 8.47 7.34 12.78
N VAL A 305 8.56 6.72 13.95
CA VAL A 305 9.15 7.36 15.14
C VAL A 305 10.62 7.73 14.89
N ARG A 306 11.41 6.81 14.34
CA ARG A 306 12.83 7.08 13.99
C ARG A 306 12.97 8.22 12.99
N ALA A 307 12.08 8.29 11.99
CA ALA A 307 12.10 9.38 11.03
C ALA A 307 11.73 10.73 11.66
N VAL A 308 10.71 10.77 12.52
CA VAL A 308 10.30 11.98 13.23
C VAL A 308 11.40 12.47 14.15
N ASP A 309 12.01 11.58 14.93
CA ASP A 309 13.11 11.91 15.85
C ASP A 309 14.30 12.49 15.05
N TYR A 310 14.74 11.80 14.00
CA TYR A 310 15.83 12.25 13.14
C TYR A 310 15.56 13.64 12.54
N LEU A 311 14.37 13.85 11.95
CA LEU A 311 14.02 15.13 11.33
C LEU A 311 13.94 16.25 12.37
N THR A 312 13.46 15.97 13.58
CA THR A 312 13.35 16.94 14.67
C THR A 312 14.73 17.33 15.20
N GLU A 313 15.57 16.34 15.54
CA GLU A 313 16.92 16.54 16.08
C GLU A 313 17.84 17.30 15.13
N ASN A 314 17.64 17.15 13.82
CA ASN A 314 18.42 17.83 12.79
C ASN A 314 17.79 19.14 12.30
N GLY A 315 16.66 19.59 12.89
CA GLY A 315 15.99 20.84 12.52
C GLY A 315 15.38 20.81 11.10
N LEU A 316 15.01 19.62 10.62
CA LEU A 316 14.47 19.38 9.27
C LEU A 316 12.94 19.18 9.27
N ARG A 317 12.28 19.17 10.44
CA ARG A 317 10.83 18.90 10.53
C ARG A 317 9.96 19.88 9.75
N GLU A 318 10.36 21.14 9.68
CA GLU A 318 9.68 22.18 8.91
C GLU A 318 10.04 22.15 7.42
N LYS A 319 11.14 21.47 7.05
CA LYS A 319 11.59 21.36 5.66
C LYS A 319 10.79 20.33 4.88
N PHE A 320 10.47 19.19 5.50
CA PHE A 320 9.82 18.08 4.84
C PHE A 320 8.45 17.80 5.46
N SER A 321 7.41 17.73 4.62
CA SER A 321 6.20 17.02 5.02
C SER A 321 6.50 15.53 5.14
N LEU A 322 6.08 14.89 6.22
CA LEU A 322 6.31 13.46 6.46
C LEU A 322 5.01 12.67 6.27
N ILE A 323 5.02 11.77 5.30
CA ILE A 323 3.91 10.84 5.03
C ILE A 323 4.34 9.45 5.47
N VAL A 324 3.43 8.69 6.08
CA VAL A 324 3.69 7.29 6.46
C VAL A 324 2.72 6.34 5.77
N ALA A 325 3.23 5.19 5.35
CA ALA A 325 2.49 4.09 4.74
C ALA A 325 2.86 2.75 5.40
N GLY A 326 2.03 1.73 5.20
CA GLY A 326 2.26 0.36 5.68
C GLY A 326 1.28 -0.06 6.78
N GLY A 327 0.46 -1.08 6.53
CA GLY A 327 -0.41 -1.70 7.54
C GLY A 327 -1.48 -0.83 8.24
N LEU A 328 -1.62 0.45 7.88
CA LEU A 328 -2.63 1.34 8.46
C LEU A 328 -4.02 1.00 7.92
N ALA A 329 -4.98 0.72 8.81
CA ALA A 329 -6.27 0.15 8.43
C ALA A 329 -7.50 0.82 9.08
N THR A 330 -7.32 1.60 10.15
CA THR A 330 -8.44 2.18 10.91
C THR A 330 -8.19 3.67 11.18
N PRO A 331 -9.24 4.48 11.39
CA PRO A 331 -9.08 5.88 11.79
C PRO A 331 -8.22 6.05 13.04
N GLY A 332 -8.31 5.11 13.98
CA GLY A 332 -7.41 5.07 15.15
C GLY A 332 -5.94 4.88 14.79
N HIS A 333 -5.61 4.06 13.77
CA HIS A 333 -4.22 3.94 13.29
C HIS A 333 -3.77 5.25 12.64
N PHE A 334 -4.62 5.84 11.79
CA PHE A 334 -4.32 7.08 11.07
C PHE A 334 -4.03 8.22 12.05
N LEU A 335 -4.91 8.41 13.03
CA LEU A 335 -4.77 9.47 14.03
C LEU A 335 -3.56 9.27 14.94
N LYS A 336 -3.26 8.02 15.34
CA LYS A 336 -2.04 7.71 16.12
C LYS A 336 -0.77 8.01 15.33
N ALA A 337 -0.73 7.66 14.05
CA ALA A 337 0.39 7.99 13.19
C ALA A 337 0.59 9.52 13.07
N MET A 338 -0.50 10.27 12.91
CA MET A 338 -0.44 11.74 12.91
C MET A 338 0.03 12.30 14.25
N ALA A 339 -0.49 11.79 15.37
CA ALA A 339 -0.07 12.21 16.70
C ALA A 339 1.41 11.91 17.01
N LEU A 340 1.99 10.91 16.33
CA LEU A 340 3.41 10.58 16.40
C LEU A 340 4.28 11.45 15.50
N GLY A 341 3.69 12.32 14.66
CA GLY A 341 4.41 13.32 13.88
C GLY A 341 4.28 13.20 12.36
N ALA A 342 3.46 12.28 11.83
CA ALA A 342 3.13 12.26 10.40
C ALA A 342 2.18 13.43 10.02
N ASP A 343 2.42 14.07 8.89
CA ASP A 343 1.56 15.13 8.33
C ASP A 343 0.37 14.57 7.56
N ALA A 344 0.52 13.35 7.01
CA ALA A 344 -0.54 12.59 6.36
C ALA A 344 -0.23 11.09 6.38
N VAL A 345 -1.24 10.28 6.08
CA VAL A 345 -1.12 8.83 5.95
C VAL A 345 -1.49 8.35 4.57
N TYR A 346 -0.75 7.37 4.07
CA TYR A 346 -1.07 6.64 2.85
C TYR A 346 -1.79 5.33 3.18
N ILE A 347 -2.88 5.07 2.47
CA ILE A 347 -3.64 3.82 2.54
C ILE A 347 -3.72 3.14 1.17
N GLY A 348 -3.62 1.82 1.16
CA GLY A 348 -3.67 0.98 -0.05
C GLY A 348 -4.65 -0.17 0.10
N SER A 349 -4.23 -1.26 0.75
CA SER A 349 -5.02 -2.49 0.92
C SER A 349 -6.42 -2.23 1.52
N ILE A 350 -6.52 -1.39 2.54
CA ILE A 350 -7.82 -1.05 3.15
C ILE A 350 -8.69 -0.21 2.21
N ALA A 351 -8.10 0.69 1.42
CA ALA A 351 -8.84 1.48 0.43
C ALA A 351 -9.41 0.59 -0.67
N LEU A 352 -8.66 -0.43 -1.13
CA LEU A 352 -9.15 -1.42 -2.08
C LEU A 352 -10.33 -2.23 -1.52
N LEU A 353 -10.22 -2.69 -0.27
CA LEU A 353 -11.31 -3.42 0.38
C LEU A 353 -12.56 -2.53 0.55
N ALA A 354 -12.38 -1.27 0.96
CA ALA A 354 -13.46 -0.31 1.07
C ALA A 354 -14.12 0.00 -0.27
N ALA A 355 -13.35 0.17 -1.34
CA ALA A 355 -13.88 0.39 -2.68
C ALA A 355 -14.66 -0.83 -3.20
N MET A 356 -14.16 -2.04 -2.95
CA MET A 356 -14.85 -3.26 -3.39
C MET A 356 -16.10 -3.56 -2.56
N HIS A 357 -16.10 -3.32 -1.24
CA HIS A 357 -17.25 -3.50 -0.34
C HIS A 357 -18.17 -4.69 -0.71
N THR A 358 -19.44 -4.45 -1.03
CA THR A 358 -20.43 -5.48 -1.42
C THR A 358 -20.13 -6.13 -2.78
N GLN A 359 -19.35 -5.49 -3.64
CA GLN A 359 -18.97 -6.02 -4.94
C GLN A 359 -18.09 -7.26 -4.84
N ALA A 360 -17.41 -7.48 -3.70
CA ALA A 360 -16.68 -8.73 -3.42
C ALA A 360 -17.57 -9.99 -3.59
N SER A 361 -18.89 -9.86 -3.38
CA SER A 361 -19.85 -10.95 -3.61
C SER A 361 -19.97 -11.37 -5.08
N LYS A 362 -19.55 -10.54 -6.04
CA LYS A 362 -19.55 -10.86 -7.48
C LYS A 362 -18.54 -11.94 -7.87
N VAL A 363 -17.56 -12.21 -7.00
CA VAL A 363 -16.49 -13.20 -7.23
C VAL A 363 -16.42 -14.30 -6.19
N MET A 364 -16.84 -14.03 -4.95
CA MET A 364 -16.91 -15.05 -3.91
C MET A 364 -18.09 -16.01 -4.14
N PRO A 365 -17.97 -17.31 -3.78
CA PRO A 365 -16.79 -17.97 -3.18
C PRO A 365 -15.80 -18.52 -4.22
N GLN A 366 -15.99 -18.22 -5.51
CA GLN A 366 -15.20 -18.83 -6.60
C GLN A 366 -13.76 -18.32 -6.66
N ALA A 367 -13.55 -17.07 -6.24
CA ALA A 367 -12.27 -16.40 -6.30
C ALA A 367 -12.14 -15.35 -5.16
N PRO A 368 -10.91 -15.00 -4.75
CA PRO A 368 -10.70 -13.96 -3.76
C PRO A 368 -11.10 -12.58 -4.31
N PRO A 369 -11.56 -11.64 -3.46
CA PRO A 369 -11.98 -10.29 -3.87
C PRO A 369 -10.93 -9.53 -4.67
N SER A 370 -9.64 -9.76 -4.44
CA SER A 370 -8.54 -9.13 -5.19
C SER A 370 -8.65 -9.32 -6.71
N GLN A 371 -9.31 -10.37 -7.19
CA GLN A 371 -9.55 -10.60 -8.63
C GLN A 371 -10.43 -9.54 -9.30
N LEU A 372 -11.18 -8.74 -8.52
CA LEU A 372 -11.92 -7.57 -9.03
C LEU A 372 -11.02 -6.35 -9.24
N ALA A 373 -9.95 -6.22 -8.45
CA ALA A 373 -9.11 -5.04 -8.42
C ALA A 373 -7.88 -5.17 -9.32
N LEU A 374 -7.28 -6.37 -9.37
CA LEU A 374 -6.00 -6.60 -10.02
C LEU A 374 -6.10 -6.57 -11.55
N TYR A 375 -5.06 -6.07 -12.20
CA TYR A 375 -4.96 -6.05 -13.67
C TYR A 375 -5.00 -7.46 -14.28
N LYS A 376 -4.25 -8.40 -13.68
CA LYS A 376 -4.27 -9.83 -14.03
C LYS A 376 -5.49 -10.57 -13.47
N GLY A 377 -6.41 -9.86 -12.81
CA GLY A 377 -7.64 -10.42 -12.26
C GLY A 377 -8.58 -10.88 -13.38
N LYS A 378 -9.05 -12.14 -13.31
CA LYS A 378 -9.93 -12.73 -14.33
C LYS A 378 -11.37 -12.20 -14.31
N MET A 379 -11.72 -11.40 -13.30
CA MET A 379 -13.08 -10.90 -13.07
C MET A 379 -13.12 -9.38 -12.86
N ASN A 380 -12.04 -8.66 -13.22
CA ASN A 380 -11.95 -7.22 -13.03
C ASN A 380 -12.94 -6.42 -13.92
N ASP A 381 -13.48 -7.05 -14.95
CA ASP A 381 -14.57 -6.56 -15.80
C ASP A 381 -15.91 -6.44 -15.06
N LYS A 382 -16.07 -7.14 -13.94
CA LYS A 382 -17.29 -7.09 -13.11
C LYS A 382 -17.31 -5.90 -12.14
N LEU A 383 -16.23 -5.14 -12.03
CA LEU A 383 -16.14 -3.98 -11.15
C LEU A 383 -17.06 -2.86 -11.64
N ASP A 384 -17.95 -2.40 -10.76
CA ASP A 384 -18.71 -1.18 -10.97
C ASP A 384 -17.93 0.01 -10.40
N ILE A 385 -17.49 0.90 -11.30
CA ILE A 385 -16.60 2.02 -10.97
C ILE A 385 -17.29 3.02 -10.06
N ASP A 386 -18.56 3.34 -10.31
CA ASP A 386 -19.28 4.39 -9.58
C ASP A 386 -19.63 3.93 -8.18
N SER A 387 -20.07 2.67 -8.02
CA SER A 387 -20.25 2.05 -6.72
C SER A 387 -18.94 1.99 -5.94
N ALA A 388 -17.83 1.64 -6.59
CA ALA A 388 -16.52 1.57 -5.94
C ALA A 388 -16.04 2.95 -5.46
N ALA A 389 -16.15 3.97 -6.30
CA ALA A 389 -15.83 5.35 -5.96
C ALA A 389 -16.69 5.86 -4.80
N HIS A 390 -18.00 5.59 -4.84
CA HIS A 390 -18.93 5.99 -3.79
C HIS A 390 -18.59 5.32 -2.44
N HIS A 391 -18.31 4.02 -2.44
CA HIS A 391 -17.94 3.31 -1.21
C HIS A 391 -16.62 3.79 -0.62
N LEU A 392 -15.61 4.06 -1.46
CA LEU A 392 -14.37 4.67 -1.00
C LEU A 392 -14.60 6.06 -0.39
N THR A 393 -15.44 6.89 -1.03
CA THR A 393 -15.79 8.23 -0.53
C THR A 393 -16.42 8.13 0.87
N ASN A 394 -17.39 7.23 1.06
CA ASN A 394 -18.05 7.04 2.35
C ASN A 394 -17.08 6.52 3.41
N PHE A 395 -16.16 5.61 3.04
CA PHE A 395 -15.13 5.12 3.95
C PHE A 395 -14.22 6.24 4.43
N LEU A 396 -13.69 7.06 3.51
CA LEU A 396 -12.83 8.20 3.85
C LEU A 396 -13.59 9.21 4.73
N ALA A 397 -14.82 9.56 4.36
CA ALA A 397 -15.66 10.47 5.15
C ALA A 397 -15.94 9.93 6.56
N SER A 398 -16.22 8.63 6.70
CA SER A 398 -16.42 7.97 8.00
C SER A 398 -15.15 8.00 8.84
N CYS A 399 -14.00 7.68 8.26
CA CYS A 399 -12.72 7.73 8.98
C CYS A 399 -12.41 9.14 9.47
N THR A 400 -12.57 10.15 8.61
CA THR A 400 -12.36 11.55 8.99
C THR A 400 -13.32 11.99 10.10
N ALA A 401 -14.59 11.62 10.03
CA ALA A 401 -15.57 11.94 11.08
C ALA A 401 -15.19 11.32 12.43
N GLU A 402 -14.76 10.05 12.45
CA GLU A 402 -14.31 9.38 13.66
C GLU A 402 -13.03 10.01 14.24
N MET A 403 -12.09 10.40 13.37
CA MET A 403 -10.88 11.12 13.80
C MET A 403 -11.23 12.47 14.46
N LYS A 404 -12.20 13.23 13.92
CA LYS A 404 -12.65 14.49 14.53
C LYS A 404 -13.25 14.28 15.93
N LEU A 405 -14.04 13.22 16.11
CA LEU A 405 -14.58 12.85 17.42
C LEU A 405 -13.47 12.46 18.41
N ALA A 406 -12.47 11.71 17.94
CA ALA A 406 -11.34 11.31 18.78
C ALA A 406 -10.40 12.47 19.14
N VAL A 407 -10.27 13.50 18.28
CA VAL A 407 -9.56 14.75 18.60
C VAL A 407 -10.34 15.62 19.58
N GLN A 408 -11.67 15.54 19.55
CA GLN A 408 -12.52 16.26 20.51
C GLN A 408 -12.42 15.68 21.92
N ALA A 409 -12.42 14.35 22.04
CA ALA A 409 -12.38 13.61 23.30
C ALA A 409 -11.03 13.71 24.01
#